data_AF-E3QZZ7-F1
#
_entry.id   AF-E3QZZ7-F1
#
_cell.length_a   1.000
_cell.length_b   1.000
_cell.length_c   1.000
_cell.angle_alpha   90.00
_cell.angle_beta   90.00
_cell.angle_gamma   90.00
#
_symmetry.space_group_name_H-M   'P 1'
#
loop_
_entity.id
_entity.type
_entity.pdbx_description
1 polymer ?
#
loop_
_entity_poly.entity_id
_entity_poly.type
_entity_poly.pdbx_seq_one_letter_code
_entity_poly.pdbx_strand_id
1 'polypeptide(L)'
;MLMLVEAGGAFLSTGPGLAAAPYAAGAIVAAPVANALGQIDMAKVAELPDIPDEPKHGDPEPTKPQVTPTTRGTPSTTTPDTTSTTAPGTTSTTVSSSSAPTPTEPPVPYVVVSNKELTREAGTDLQNRMRPYAVGPIQVHFREDEQGPQTMIFLFTTTPTLAKDLELLNDADIGWVFPESDIGDGGEEPFPPSPSENLLPLITKPDLVAQGILVDPVAATSLMTLSQPPEFASYNPDDMPGYAYPESAGKGVTVYIIDTGATPTHDEYKQSPGNKRWIFIDENTSKSDSDLKSGHGTCVQSLVNGPRFGAAKEADIVIVKLPDSPLVSDIVMALYWVTDDIAARNLEGKAVVTMSVLLAGVDMEMSKAFGTQILKDGWDAKMESLRDQMELLIYLDVPVVAASGNLRRDYEHIDTFPGIFATDMDVIAVGAMNANGLRTSYSQGDIDEVTVLAMGEVDCARRDRDYETRHAFGTSFAAPRVAGMIATWLSSDRYRERLQVKGKVAANVKSLLKELAYVKMPASKSDGGYPSNFYNPAGHDSYRI
;
A
#
# COMPACT_ATOMS: atom_id res chain seq x y z
N MET A 1 13.49 -3.77 -37.25
CA MET A 1 13.93 -5.13 -37.61
C MET A 1 13.04 -6.07 -36.82
N LEU A 2 12.16 -6.82 -37.52
CA LEU A 2 11.12 -7.68 -36.94
C LEU A 2 11.69 -9.07 -36.64
N MET A 3 11.31 -9.72 -35.53
CA MET A 3 10.73 -11.08 -35.50
C MET A 3 10.35 -11.53 -34.08
N LEU A 4 9.10 -11.98 -33.93
CA LEU A 4 8.59 -12.87 -32.87
C LEU A 4 9.09 -14.32 -33.08
N VAL A 5 9.06 -15.14 -32.03
CA VAL A 5 8.25 -16.39 -31.87
C VAL A 5 8.91 -17.27 -30.80
N GLU A 6 8.21 -17.54 -29.69
CA GLU A 6 8.47 -18.71 -28.84
C GLU A 6 7.61 -19.90 -29.28
N ALA A 7 8.20 -21.09 -29.13
CA ALA A 7 7.78 -22.34 -29.70
C ALA A 7 6.67 -23.05 -28.89
N GLY A 8 5.54 -23.31 -29.53
CA GLY A 8 4.52 -24.27 -29.08
C GLY A 8 4.57 -25.55 -29.91
N GLY A 9 4.89 -26.67 -29.27
CA GLY A 9 4.95 -27.98 -29.89
C GLY A 9 3.59 -28.69 -29.96
N ALA A 10 3.28 -29.17 -31.18
CA ALA A 10 2.46 -30.33 -31.56
C ALA A 10 0.97 -30.39 -31.15
N PHE A 11 0.07 -30.31 -32.14
CA PHE A 11 -0.51 -31.47 -32.84
C PHE A 11 -1.54 -30.97 -33.88
N LEU A 12 -1.37 -31.33 -35.16
CA LEU A 12 -2.41 -31.19 -36.19
C LEU A 12 -2.52 -32.51 -36.96
N SER A 13 -3.73 -33.07 -36.97
CA SER A 13 -4.21 -34.00 -37.99
C SER A 13 -5.53 -33.45 -38.53
N THR A 14 -5.63 -33.45 -39.85
CA THR A 14 -6.56 -32.73 -40.73
C THR A 14 -7.87 -33.49 -40.99
N GLY A 15 -8.94 -32.77 -41.37
CA GLY A 15 -10.12 -33.37 -42.03
C GLY A 15 -11.41 -32.52 -41.97
N PRO A 16 -12.07 -32.15 -43.09
CA PRO A 16 -12.99 -30.99 -43.14
C PRO A 16 -14.50 -31.33 -43.30
N GLY A 17 -15.35 -30.31 -43.07
CA GLY A 17 -16.61 -30.09 -43.80
C GLY A 17 -17.90 -30.12 -42.97
N LEU A 18 -18.63 -28.99 -42.95
CA LEU A 18 -19.98 -28.80 -43.54
C LEU A 18 -20.68 -27.53 -42.99
N ALA A 19 -21.65 -27.06 -43.75
CA ALA A 19 -22.17 -25.70 -43.79
C ALA A 19 -23.49 -25.48 -43.02
N ALA A 20 -23.73 -24.19 -42.70
CA ALA A 20 -24.99 -23.42 -42.65
C ALA A 20 -26.27 -23.96 -41.94
N ALA A 21 -26.80 -23.18 -40.99
CA ALA A 21 -28.05 -22.39 -41.15
C ALA A 21 -28.44 -21.63 -39.83
N PRO A 22 -29.23 -20.52 -39.89
CA PRO A 22 -29.49 -19.62 -38.76
C PRO A 22 -30.93 -19.72 -38.19
N TYR A 23 -31.11 -19.45 -36.90
CA TYR A 23 -32.38 -19.16 -36.19
C TYR A 23 -32.00 -18.49 -34.86
N ALA A 24 -32.68 -17.53 -34.24
CA ALA A 24 -33.73 -16.59 -34.59
C ALA A 24 -33.76 -15.55 -33.46
N ALA A 25 -34.24 -14.34 -33.76
CA ALA A 25 -34.39 -13.25 -32.81
C ALA A 25 -35.41 -13.58 -31.71
N GLY A 26 -35.09 -13.21 -30.48
CA GLY A 26 -36.02 -13.16 -29.35
C GLY A 26 -35.73 -11.91 -28.51
N ALA A 27 -36.54 -10.88 -28.71
CA ALA A 27 -36.56 -9.69 -27.87
C ALA A 27 -37.13 -10.06 -26.48
N ILE A 28 -36.44 -9.67 -25.41
CA ILE A 28 -37.01 -9.63 -24.06
C ILE A 28 -36.90 -8.20 -23.54
N VAL A 29 -38.05 -7.72 -23.09
CA VAL A 29 -38.38 -6.39 -22.60
C VAL A 29 -37.56 -6.04 -21.35
N ALA A 30 -37.01 -4.83 -21.34
CA ALA A 30 -36.31 -4.25 -20.18
C ALA A 30 -37.31 -3.91 -19.06
N ALA A 31 -37.04 -4.41 -17.86
CA ALA A 31 -37.58 -3.91 -16.60
C ALA A 31 -36.38 -3.50 -15.71
N PRO A 32 -36.51 -2.43 -14.89
CA PRO A 32 -35.38 -1.84 -14.20
C PRO A 32 -34.97 -2.72 -13.01
N VAL A 33 -33.70 -3.15 -12.99
CA VAL A 33 -33.11 -3.86 -11.85
C VAL A 33 -32.63 -2.81 -10.86
N ALA A 34 -33.50 -2.45 -9.93
CA ALA A 34 -33.12 -1.93 -8.62
C ALA A 34 -33.09 -3.10 -7.64
N ASN A 35 -32.13 -3.07 -6.70
CA ASN A 35 -31.87 -4.05 -5.64
C ASN A 35 -31.28 -5.41 -6.06
N ALA A 36 -29.94 -5.45 -6.13
CA ALA A 36 -29.17 -6.66 -5.87
C ALA A 36 -27.77 -6.31 -5.30
N LEU A 37 -27.72 -5.46 -4.28
CA LEU A 37 -26.59 -5.39 -3.34
C LEU A 37 -27.21 -5.55 -1.95
N GLY A 38 -27.31 -6.79 -1.50
CA GLY A 38 -27.67 -7.11 -0.13
C GLY A 38 -26.40 -7.07 0.72
N GLN A 39 -26.46 -6.32 1.82
CA GLN A 39 -25.57 -6.32 2.99
C GLN A 39 -24.31 -7.20 2.86
N ILE A 40 -23.16 -6.56 2.69
CA ILE A 40 -21.88 -7.17 3.02
C ILE A 40 -21.84 -7.30 4.55
N ASP A 41 -22.00 -8.53 5.03
CA ASP A 41 -21.83 -8.87 6.44
C ASP A 41 -20.36 -9.27 6.64
N MET A 42 -19.56 -8.35 7.18
CA MET A 42 -18.12 -8.55 7.43
C MET A 42 -17.83 -9.75 8.35
N ALA A 43 -18.84 -10.28 9.07
CA ALA A 43 -18.69 -11.48 9.89
C ALA A 43 -18.52 -12.80 9.10
N LYS A 44 -18.69 -12.80 7.76
CA LYS A 44 -18.57 -14.01 6.91
C LYS A 44 -17.25 -14.21 6.19
N VAL A 45 -16.27 -13.33 6.40
CA VAL A 45 -14.89 -13.53 5.86
C VAL A 45 -14.11 -14.57 6.70
N ALA A 46 -14.64 -15.01 7.85
CA ALA A 46 -13.97 -15.94 8.77
C ALA A 46 -14.20 -17.46 8.52
N GLU A 47 -14.82 -17.89 7.43
CA GLU A 47 -15.03 -19.32 7.14
C GLU A 47 -14.46 -19.72 5.76
N LEU A 48 -13.14 -19.92 5.70
CA LEU A 48 -12.50 -20.73 4.67
C LEU A 48 -12.60 -22.23 5.06
N PRO A 49 -12.88 -23.16 4.12
CA PRO A 49 -12.92 -24.58 4.43
C PRO A 49 -11.51 -25.13 4.68
N ASP A 50 -11.37 -25.95 5.73
CA ASP A 50 -10.14 -26.65 6.13
C ASP A 50 -9.42 -27.32 4.95
N ILE A 51 -8.13 -27.02 4.81
CA ILE A 51 -7.20 -27.75 3.92
C ILE A 51 -6.88 -29.09 4.61
N PRO A 52 -7.04 -30.24 3.94
CA PRO A 52 -6.73 -31.53 4.55
C PRO A 52 -5.22 -31.71 4.75
N ASP A 53 -4.82 -32.07 5.97
CA ASP A 53 -3.45 -32.40 6.38
C ASP A 53 -2.84 -33.51 5.50
N GLU A 54 -1.67 -33.26 4.92
CA GLU A 54 -0.81 -34.30 4.33
C GLU A 54 -0.03 -35.08 5.42
N PRO A 55 0.31 -36.35 5.15
CA PRO A 55 0.74 -37.30 6.18
C PRO A 55 2.17 -37.04 6.67
N LYS A 56 2.33 -36.91 7.99
CA LYS A 56 3.63 -36.77 8.67
C LYS A 56 4.45 -38.06 8.56
N HIS A 57 5.58 -37.99 7.85
CA HIS A 57 6.69 -38.93 8.01
C HIS A 57 7.46 -38.60 9.29
N GLY A 58 7.59 -39.57 10.19
CA GLY A 58 8.25 -39.43 11.48
C GLY A 58 9.76 -39.63 11.43
N ASP A 59 10.45 -38.99 12.38
CA ASP A 59 11.72 -39.43 12.94
C ASP A 59 11.90 -38.80 14.36
N PRO A 60 12.72 -39.40 15.25
CA PRO A 60 12.49 -39.38 16.70
C PRO A 60 13.21 -38.26 17.48
N GLU A 61 12.62 -37.95 18.63
CA GLU A 61 12.98 -36.94 19.63
C GLU A 61 14.26 -37.25 20.45
N PRO A 62 15.08 -36.26 20.85
CA PRO A 62 16.09 -36.43 21.89
C PRO A 62 15.67 -35.80 23.23
N THR A 63 15.70 -36.64 24.27
CA THR A 63 15.44 -36.36 25.69
C THR A 63 16.40 -35.35 26.35
N LYS A 64 15.88 -34.44 27.19
CA LYS A 64 16.63 -33.63 28.17
C LYS A 64 16.55 -34.21 29.60
N PRO A 65 17.62 -34.14 30.42
CA PRO A 65 17.57 -34.60 31.83
C PRO A 65 17.24 -33.49 32.84
N GLN A 66 16.48 -33.85 33.88
CA GLN A 66 16.22 -33.08 35.10
C GLN A 66 17.40 -33.18 36.09
N VAL A 67 17.71 -32.09 36.80
CA VAL A 67 18.60 -32.09 37.96
C VAL A 67 17.97 -31.31 39.12
N THR A 68 17.86 -31.99 40.26
CA THR A 68 17.48 -31.46 41.58
C THR A 68 18.74 -31.35 42.46
N PRO A 69 18.88 -30.33 43.35
CA PRO A 69 19.89 -30.39 44.39
C PRO A 69 19.31 -30.51 45.81
N THR A 70 19.85 -31.47 46.54
CA THR A 70 19.72 -31.74 47.97
C THR A 70 20.67 -30.89 48.84
N THR A 71 20.22 -30.63 50.06
CA THR A 71 20.89 -30.01 51.23
C THR A 71 22.10 -30.78 51.80
N ARG A 72 23.11 -30.07 52.36
CA ARG A 72 23.79 -30.41 53.65
C ARG A 72 24.82 -29.34 54.12
N GLY A 73 24.74 -28.92 55.40
CA GLY A 73 25.88 -28.92 56.35
C GLY A 73 26.76 -27.68 56.60
N THR A 74 26.55 -27.04 57.76
CA THR A 74 27.37 -26.14 58.63
C THR A 74 28.84 -26.57 58.91
N PRO A 75 29.80 -25.72 59.42
CA PRO A 75 29.70 -25.02 60.74
C PRO A 75 30.42 -23.65 61.02
N SER A 76 29.82 -22.97 62.01
CA SER A 76 30.22 -22.05 63.11
C SER A 76 31.60 -21.37 63.25
N THR A 77 31.59 -20.09 63.69
CA THR A 77 32.49 -19.47 64.73
C THR A 77 31.94 -18.14 65.34
N THR A 78 31.60 -18.17 66.64
CA THR A 78 31.85 -17.24 67.80
C THR A 78 31.94 -15.68 67.74
N THR A 79 30.95 -14.99 68.40
CA THR A 79 30.93 -13.98 69.54
C THR A 79 31.95 -12.82 69.72
N PRO A 80 31.74 -11.76 70.58
CA PRO A 80 30.60 -11.38 71.47
C PRO A 80 30.15 -9.87 71.58
N ASP A 81 28.96 -9.68 72.18
CA ASP A 81 28.39 -8.67 73.12
C ASP A 81 28.64 -7.13 73.08
N THR A 82 27.55 -6.36 73.20
CA THR A 82 27.24 -5.51 74.40
C THR A 82 25.79 -4.98 74.42
N THR A 83 25.34 -4.67 75.64
CA THR A 83 23.96 -4.51 76.17
C THR A 83 23.37 -3.09 76.08
N SER A 84 22.03 -2.96 76.15
CA SER A 84 21.32 -2.07 77.11
C SER A 84 19.83 -1.84 76.78
N THR A 85 18.99 -2.09 77.78
CA THR A 85 17.53 -1.91 77.93
C THR A 85 17.03 -0.46 78.03
N THR A 86 15.82 -0.17 77.52
CA THR A 86 14.75 0.60 78.23
C THR A 86 13.41 0.58 77.45
N ALA A 87 12.29 0.56 78.18
CA ALA A 87 10.89 0.57 77.69
C ALA A 87 10.18 1.89 78.11
N PRO A 88 8.85 2.04 77.95
CA PRO A 88 8.08 2.29 76.72
C PRO A 88 7.35 3.65 76.74
N GLY A 89 6.96 4.18 75.57
CA GLY A 89 6.21 5.45 75.45
C GLY A 89 5.06 5.36 74.45
N THR A 90 3.84 5.53 74.96
CA THR A 90 2.55 5.63 74.26
C THR A 90 2.43 6.88 73.38
N THR A 91 1.91 6.75 72.16
CA THR A 91 1.27 7.83 71.36
C THR A 91 0.24 7.18 70.41
N SER A 92 -1.06 7.35 70.67
CA SER A 92 -1.94 8.40 70.12
C SER A 92 -2.10 8.32 68.59
N THR A 93 -3.16 7.60 68.20
CA THR A 93 -3.80 7.61 66.88
C THR A 93 -4.04 9.02 66.34
N THR A 94 -3.49 9.30 65.16
CA THR A 94 -4.01 10.31 64.23
C THR A 94 -4.33 9.60 62.92
N VAL A 95 -5.62 9.57 62.58
CA VAL A 95 -6.12 9.15 61.28
C VAL A 95 -5.76 10.26 60.30
N SER A 96 -4.81 9.99 59.40
CA SER A 96 -4.55 10.84 58.24
C SER A 96 -5.38 10.31 57.08
N SER A 97 -6.27 11.17 56.58
CA SER A 97 -7.06 10.96 55.37
C SER A 97 -6.15 10.69 54.18
N SER A 98 -6.16 9.45 53.70
CA SER A 98 -5.63 9.11 52.38
C SER A 98 -6.55 9.68 51.31
N SER A 99 -6.10 10.76 50.67
CA SER A 99 -6.63 11.21 49.40
C SER A 99 -5.47 11.47 48.45
N ALA A 100 -5.20 10.48 47.61
CA ALA A 100 -4.69 10.70 46.26
C ALA A 100 -5.30 9.59 45.39
N PRO A 101 -6.31 9.89 44.56
CA PRO A 101 -6.60 9.04 43.42
C PRO A 101 -5.38 9.06 42.50
N THR A 102 -5.01 7.87 42.03
CA THR A 102 -4.14 7.57 40.90
C THR A 102 -4.35 8.57 39.75
N PRO A 103 -3.32 8.89 38.93
CA PRO A 103 -3.50 9.80 37.80
C PRO A 103 -4.64 9.30 36.92
N THR A 104 -5.72 10.07 36.83
CA THR A 104 -6.67 9.94 35.72
C THR A 104 -5.85 10.06 34.44
N GLU A 105 -5.76 8.98 33.66
CA GLU A 105 -5.09 9.01 32.36
C GLU A 105 -5.64 10.19 31.55
N PRO A 106 -4.77 11.01 30.95
CA PRO A 106 -5.23 12.16 30.19
C PRO A 106 -6.06 11.69 28.99
N PRO A 107 -7.17 12.38 28.67
CA PRO A 107 -7.90 12.09 27.45
C PRO A 107 -7.04 12.36 26.21
N VAL A 108 -7.07 11.44 25.25
CA VAL A 108 -6.37 11.51 23.96
C VAL A 108 -7.35 11.22 22.81
N PRO A 109 -7.06 11.61 21.56
CA PRO A 109 -7.92 11.30 20.43
C PRO A 109 -7.93 9.80 20.11
N TYR A 110 -9.10 9.28 19.78
CA TYR A 110 -9.38 7.91 19.36
C TYR A 110 -10.23 7.91 18.11
N VAL A 111 -10.11 6.82 17.37
CA VAL A 111 -10.85 6.52 16.14
C VAL A 111 -11.68 5.27 16.39
N VAL A 112 -12.94 5.31 15.95
CA VAL A 112 -13.78 4.12 15.80
C VAL A 112 -14.17 4.00 14.34
N VAL A 113 -14.00 2.81 13.78
CA VAL A 113 -14.44 2.46 12.43
C VAL A 113 -15.63 1.50 12.57
N SER A 114 -16.74 1.76 11.87
CA SER A 114 -17.90 0.88 11.96
C SER A 114 -17.62 -0.49 11.35
N ASN A 115 -18.16 -1.56 11.96
CA ASN A 115 -17.95 -2.94 11.51
C ASN A 115 -18.69 -3.29 10.20
N LYS A 116 -19.57 -2.39 9.77
CA LYS A 116 -20.38 -2.54 8.57
C LYS A 116 -20.79 -1.17 8.07
N GLU A 117 -21.36 -1.15 6.87
CA GLU A 117 -22.00 0.03 6.34
C GLU A 117 -23.23 0.42 7.17
N LEU A 118 -23.31 1.69 7.55
CA LEU A 118 -24.40 2.26 8.34
C LEU A 118 -25.16 3.30 7.52
N THR A 119 -26.48 3.38 7.71
CA THR A 119 -27.25 4.56 7.28
C THR A 119 -26.90 5.75 8.17
N ARG A 120 -27.21 6.97 7.72
CA ARG A 120 -27.05 8.20 8.53
C ARG A 120 -27.74 8.12 9.90
N GLU A 121 -28.93 7.53 9.93
CA GLU A 121 -29.70 7.32 11.14
C GLU A 121 -28.99 6.34 12.08
N ALA A 122 -28.57 5.17 11.56
CA ALA A 122 -27.84 4.18 12.34
C ALA A 122 -26.48 4.72 12.85
N GLY A 123 -25.80 5.53 12.05
CA GLY A 123 -24.59 6.24 12.46
C GLY A 123 -24.82 7.23 13.60
N THR A 124 -25.92 7.98 13.54
CA THR A 124 -26.33 8.89 14.63
C THR A 124 -26.65 8.10 15.89
N ASP A 125 -27.33 6.96 15.76
CA ASP A 125 -27.62 6.08 16.88
C ASP A 125 -26.34 5.51 17.51
N LEU A 126 -25.37 5.08 16.70
CA LEU A 126 -24.06 4.64 17.18
C LEU A 126 -23.32 5.79 17.89
N GLN A 127 -23.29 6.98 17.31
CA GLN A 127 -22.70 8.17 17.94
C GLN A 127 -23.31 8.47 19.33
N ASN A 128 -24.62 8.25 19.49
CA ASN A 128 -25.31 8.41 20.76
C ASN A 128 -24.93 7.32 21.78
N ARG A 129 -24.79 6.06 21.34
CA ARG A 129 -24.33 4.96 22.19
C ARG A 129 -22.87 5.13 22.64
N MET A 130 -22.03 5.72 21.80
CA MET A 130 -20.64 6.06 22.11
C MET A 130 -20.49 7.26 23.06
N ARG A 131 -21.52 8.11 23.20
CA ARG A 131 -21.44 9.36 23.97
C ARG A 131 -20.92 9.23 25.41
N PRO A 132 -21.29 8.20 26.20
CA PRO A 132 -20.78 8.03 27.56
C PRO A 132 -19.26 7.79 27.64
N TYR A 133 -18.65 7.38 26.53
CA TYR A 133 -17.22 7.06 26.41
C TYR A 133 -16.40 8.20 25.82
N ALA A 134 -17.00 9.36 25.55
CA ALA A 134 -16.32 10.50 24.93
C ALA A 134 -16.18 11.68 25.89
N VAL A 135 -15.01 12.31 25.86
CA VAL A 135 -14.71 13.59 26.50
C VAL A 135 -14.84 14.69 25.45
N GLY A 136 -16.07 15.18 25.25
CA GLY A 136 -16.37 16.26 24.30
C GLY A 136 -17.16 15.80 23.08
N PRO A 137 -17.05 16.51 21.93
CA PRO A 137 -17.76 16.15 20.72
C PRO A 137 -17.21 14.88 20.09
N ILE A 138 -18.09 14.13 19.41
CA ILE A 138 -17.73 13.02 18.53
C ILE A 138 -17.94 13.54 17.10
N GLN A 139 -16.88 13.61 16.32
CA GLN A 139 -16.93 13.91 14.89
C GLN A 139 -17.26 12.62 14.14
N VAL A 140 -18.06 12.71 13.08
CA VAL A 140 -18.45 11.57 12.26
C VAL A 140 -18.15 11.92 10.81
N HIS A 141 -17.28 11.14 10.20
CA HIS A 141 -16.92 11.27 8.79
C HIS A 141 -17.71 10.26 7.98
N PHE A 142 -18.35 10.79 6.94
CA PHE A 142 -19.12 10.06 5.94
C PHE A 142 -19.15 10.92 4.66
N ARG A 143 -19.33 10.29 3.50
CA ARG A 143 -19.52 10.98 2.23
C ARG A 143 -20.90 11.60 2.13
N GLU A 144 -20.91 12.93 2.03
CA GLU A 144 -22.16 13.69 1.95
C GLU A 144 -22.97 13.41 0.68
N ASP A 145 -22.28 13.13 -0.42
CA ASP A 145 -22.86 12.94 -1.75
C ASP A 145 -23.46 11.54 -1.97
N GLU A 146 -23.29 10.63 -1.00
CA GLU A 146 -23.87 9.31 -1.01
C GLU A 146 -25.07 9.20 -0.06
N GLN A 147 -26.14 8.56 -0.55
CA GLN A 147 -27.39 8.36 0.21
C GLN A 147 -27.55 6.95 0.75
N GLY A 148 -26.68 6.02 0.35
CA GLY A 148 -26.70 4.63 0.81
C GLY A 148 -26.01 4.45 2.16
N PRO A 149 -26.12 3.23 2.75
CA PRO A 149 -25.24 2.80 3.82
C PRO A 149 -23.77 2.95 3.41
N GLN A 150 -22.92 3.31 4.36
CA GLN A 150 -21.48 3.45 4.14
C GLN A 150 -20.72 3.19 5.44
N THR A 151 -19.46 2.80 5.37
CA THR A 151 -18.63 2.70 6.56
C THR A 151 -18.44 4.09 7.17
N MET A 152 -18.59 4.19 8.49
CA MET A 152 -18.49 5.46 9.20
C MET A 152 -17.27 5.47 10.10
N ILE A 153 -16.62 6.62 10.15
CA ILE A 153 -15.43 6.85 10.95
C ILE A 153 -15.75 7.92 11.99
N PHE A 154 -15.54 7.58 13.26
CA PHE A 154 -15.85 8.44 14.40
C PHE A 154 -14.55 8.87 15.07
N LEU A 155 -14.30 10.19 15.11
CA LEU A 155 -13.15 10.79 15.78
C LEU A 155 -13.62 11.47 17.07
N PHE A 156 -13.03 11.11 18.20
CA PHE A 156 -13.41 11.67 19.50
C PHE A 156 -12.27 11.61 20.50
N THR A 157 -12.32 12.42 21.54
CA THR A 157 -11.35 12.38 22.64
C THR A 157 -11.88 11.48 23.75
N THR A 158 -11.03 10.60 24.31
CA THR A 158 -11.38 9.73 25.43
C THR A 158 -10.15 9.29 26.24
N THR A 159 -10.34 8.64 27.39
CA THR A 159 -9.23 8.02 28.13
C THR A 159 -9.02 6.59 27.64
N PRO A 160 -7.78 6.03 27.71
CA PRO A 160 -7.53 4.63 27.33
C PRO A 160 -8.43 3.64 28.08
N THR A 161 -8.72 3.90 29.36
CA THR A 161 -9.68 3.10 30.14
C THR A 161 -11.08 3.11 29.52
N LEU A 162 -11.62 4.28 29.16
CA LEU A 162 -12.96 4.38 28.55
C LEU A 162 -13.00 3.82 27.12
N ALA A 163 -11.93 3.96 26.35
CA ALA A 163 -11.81 3.32 25.04
C ALA A 163 -11.89 1.79 25.15
N LYS A 164 -11.20 1.22 26.14
CA LYS A 164 -11.30 -0.21 26.42
C LYS A 164 -12.69 -0.63 26.88
N ASP A 165 -13.36 0.17 27.69
CA ASP A 165 -14.75 -0.10 28.07
C ASP A 165 -15.70 -0.04 26.85
N LEU A 166 -15.43 0.83 25.88
CA LEU A 166 -16.15 0.91 24.61
C LEU A 166 -15.94 -0.33 23.75
N GLU A 167 -14.70 -0.82 23.62
CA GLU A 167 -14.40 -2.09 22.93
C GLU A 167 -15.14 -3.27 23.59
N LEU A 168 -15.14 -3.30 24.93
CA LEU A 168 -15.80 -4.36 25.70
C LEU A 168 -17.33 -4.32 25.66
N LEU A 169 -17.95 -3.26 25.12
CA LEU A 169 -19.38 -3.26 24.85
C LEU A 169 -19.76 -4.32 23.82
N ASN A 170 -18.84 -4.70 22.92
CA ASN A 170 -19.08 -5.65 21.84
C ASN A 170 -20.35 -5.29 21.05
N ASP A 171 -20.53 -4.00 20.77
CA ASP A 171 -21.63 -3.49 19.97
C ASP A 171 -21.44 -3.92 18.52
N ALA A 172 -22.48 -4.48 17.90
CA ALA A 172 -22.39 -5.05 16.55
C ALA A 172 -22.08 -4.04 15.44
N ASP A 173 -22.20 -2.74 15.73
CA ASP A 173 -21.87 -1.67 14.77
C ASP A 173 -20.42 -1.14 14.95
N ILE A 174 -19.74 -1.47 16.05
CA ILE A 174 -18.35 -1.07 16.33
C ILE A 174 -17.41 -2.12 15.75
N GLY A 175 -16.53 -1.71 14.84
CA GLY A 175 -15.47 -2.56 14.28
C GLY A 175 -14.16 -2.30 15.02
N TRP A 176 -13.32 -1.45 14.44
CA TRP A 176 -12.00 -1.13 14.99
C TRP A 176 -12.04 0.08 15.92
N VAL A 177 -11.36 -0.03 17.06
CA VAL A 177 -11.14 1.07 17.99
C VAL A 177 -9.64 1.21 18.20
N PHE A 178 -9.09 2.41 18.00
CA PHE A 178 -7.66 2.63 18.19
C PHE A 178 -7.33 4.09 18.54
N PRO A 179 -6.24 4.33 19.29
CA PRO A 179 -5.78 5.70 19.55
C PRO A 179 -5.30 6.33 18.25
N GLU A 180 -5.62 7.60 18.04
CA GLU A 180 -5.10 8.33 16.88
C GLU A 180 -3.58 8.48 16.95
N SER A 181 -2.93 8.51 15.79
CA SER A 181 -1.51 8.85 15.70
C SER A 181 -1.16 9.49 14.37
N ASP A 182 -0.01 10.17 14.31
CA ASP A 182 0.63 10.47 13.04
C ASP A 182 1.00 9.18 12.29
N ILE A 183 1.27 9.32 10.99
CA ILE A 183 1.73 8.22 10.14
C ILE A 183 3.22 7.88 10.34
N GLY A 184 3.94 8.61 11.20
CA GLY A 184 5.38 8.52 11.39
C GLY A 184 6.21 9.06 10.21
N ASP A 185 7.52 9.21 10.43
CA ASP A 185 8.48 9.53 9.37
C ASP A 185 8.88 8.23 8.66
N GLY A 186 8.36 8.02 7.45
CA GLY A 186 8.72 6.90 6.58
C GLY A 186 10.10 7.05 5.90
N GLY A 187 10.92 8.01 6.33
CA GLY A 187 12.26 8.23 5.82
C GLY A 187 12.29 9.03 4.53
N GLU A 188 11.67 10.20 4.50
CA GLU A 188 11.90 11.14 3.40
C GLU A 188 13.31 11.76 3.56
N GLU A 189 14.31 11.21 2.86
CA GLU A 189 15.61 11.89 2.79
C GLU A 189 15.46 13.25 2.09
N PRO A 190 16.10 14.31 2.60
CA PRO A 190 15.96 15.65 2.07
C PRO A 190 16.40 15.71 0.60
N PHE A 191 15.55 16.29 -0.24
CA PHE A 191 15.82 16.48 -1.66
C PHE A 191 17.11 17.31 -1.86
N PRO A 192 18.15 16.78 -2.52
CA PRO A 192 19.26 17.59 -3.00
C PRO A 192 18.71 18.59 -4.03
N PRO A 193 19.33 19.78 -4.15
CA PRO A 193 18.91 20.75 -5.13
C PRO A 193 18.95 20.14 -6.54
N SER A 194 17.82 20.22 -7.23
CA SER A 194 17.68 19.79 -8.63
C SER A 194 18.74 20.49 -9.49
N PRO A 195 19.53 19.78 -10.31
CA PRO A 195 20.10 20.41 -11.49
C PRO A 195 18.92 20.84 -12.37
N SER A 196 18.98 22.06 -12.89
CA SER A 196 17.99 22.59 -13.83
C SER A 196 18.36 22.23 -15.26
N GLU A 197 17.30 22.14 -16.07
CA GLU A 197 17.27 22.24 -17.53
C GLU A 197 17.58 20.96 -18.33
N ASN A 198 16.55 20.12 -18.47
CA ASN A 198 16.21 19.57 -19.78
C ASN A 198 14.68 19.60 -19.95
N LEU A 199 14.20 20.51 -20.79
CA LEU A 199 12.81 20.55 -21.22
C LEU A 199 12.59 19.38 -22.17
N LEU A 200 12.12 18.24 -21.66
CA LEU A 200 11.56 17.20 -22.53
C LEU A 200 10.33 17.79 -23.24
N PRO A 201 10.19 17.62 -24.57
CA PRO A 201 9.07 18.17 -25.32
C PRO A 201 7.74 17.53 -24.88
N LEU A 202 6.65 18.28 -24.94
CA LEU A 202 5.30 17.76 -24.77
C LEU A 202 4.94 16.87 -25.96
N ILE A 203 4.52 15.64 -25.69
CA ILE A 203 4.33 14.62 -26.72
C ILE A 203 2.84 14.45 -26.96
N THR A 204 2.41 14.66 -28.20
CA THR A 204 1.00 14.53 -28.61
C THR A 204 0.77 13.44 -29.65
N LYS A 205 1.82 12.81 -30.19
CA LYS A 205 1.74 11.78 -31.25
C LYS A 205 2.93 10.81 -31.21
N PRO A 206 2.71 9.50 -31.00
CA PRO A 206 3.72 8.46 -31.19
C PRO A 206 3.89 8.10 -32.67
N ASP A 207 5.12 7.80 -33.09
CA ASP A 207 5.50 7.72 -34.52
C ASP A 207 5.45 6.31 -35.13
N LEU A 208 5.17 5.26 -34.33
CA LEU A 208 5.12 3.87 -34.81
C LEU A 208 3.92 3.12 -34.24
N VAL A 209 2.95 2.80 -35.11
CA VAL A 209 1.83 1.87 -34.81
C VAL A 209 2.14 0.54 -35.48
N ALA A 210 2.54 -0.46 -34.72
CA ALA A 210 2.65 -1.84 -35.20
C ALA A 210 1.97 -2.78 -34.20
N GLN A 211 1.01 -3.59 -34.67
CA GLN A 211 0.29 -4.57 -33.85
C GLN A 211 -0.40 -4.00 -32.59
N GLY A 212 -0.88 -2.75 -32.64
CA GLY A 212 -1.51 -2.09 -31.48
C GLY A 212 -0.52 -1.71 -30.38
N ILE A 213 0.77 -1.60 -30.70
CA ILE A 213 1.82 -1.03 -29.84
C ILE A 213 2.25 0.31 -30.42
N LEU A 214 2.38 1.30 -29.55
CA LEU A 214 2.92 2.62 -29.81
C LEU A 214 4.34 2.70 -29.26
N VAL A 215 5.22 3.41 -29.98
CA VAL A 215 6.58 3.72 -29.50
C VAL A 215 6.72 5.23 -29.39
N ASP A 216 7.13 5.68 -28.20
CA ASP A 216 7.51 7.05 -27.91
C ASP A 216 9.04 7.19 -27.95
N PRO A 217 9.62 7.71 -29.06
CA PRO A 217 11.06 7.72 -29.28
C PRO A 217 11.83 8.76 -28.47
N VAL A 218 11.13 9.68 -27.79
CA VAL A 218 11.74 10.74 -26.98
C VAL A 218 11.31 10.65 -25.51
N ALA A 219 10.81 9.47 -25.12
CA ALA A 219 10.42 9.18 -23.75
C ALA A 219 11.60 9.34 -22.78
N ALA A 220 11.32 9.71 -21.53
CA ALA A 220 12.33 9.72 -20.49
C ALA A 220 12.93 8.31 -20.30
N THR A 221 14.22 8.22 -19.95
CA THR A 221 14.96 6.97 -19.62
C THR A 221 14.13 6.05 -18.72
N SER A 222 13.45 6.67 -17.76
CA SER A 222 12.66 6.02 -16.74
C SER A 222 11.35 5.36 -17.24
N LEU A 223 10.82 5.78 -18.39
CA LEU A 223 9.76 5.07 -19.11
C LEU A 223 10.35 3.96 -19.99
N MET A 224 11.48 4.23 -20.66
CA MET A 224 12.15 3.24 -21.50
C MET A 224 12.53 1.98 -20.70
N THR A 225 12.91 2.12 -19.43
CA THR A 225 13.17 0.96 -18.55
C THR A 225 11.95 0.06 -18.34
N LEU A 226 10.72 0.59 -18.33
CA LEU A 226 9.50 -0.21 -18.12
C LEU A 226 9.18 -1.12 -19.33
N SER A 227 9.66 -0.74 -20.51
CA SER A 227 9.44 -1.51 -21.75
C SER A 227 10.74 -2.11 -22.29
N GLN A 228 11.81 -2.15 -21.49
CA GLN A 228 13.08 -2.74 -21.89
C GLN A 228 12.98 -4.27 -21.83
N PRO A 229 13.14 -5.00 -22.95
CA PRO A 229 13.09 -6.46 -22.95
C PRO A 229 14.31 -7.08 -22.26
N PRO A 230 14.23 -8.31 -21.72
CA PRO A 230 15.37 -9.00 -21.10
C PRO A 230 16.60 -9.11 -22.00
N GLU A 231 16.40 -9.25 -23.31
CA GLU A 231 17.50 -9.33 -24.30
C GLU A 231 18.33 -8.05 -24.36
N PHE A 232 17.76 -6.94 -23.91
CA PHE A 232 18.41 -5.64 -23.85
C PHE A 232 18.84 -5.24 -22.44
N ALA A 233 18.79 -6.15 -21.45
CA ALA A 233 19.12 -5.84 -20.05
C ALA A 233 20.46 -5.11 -19.86
N SER A 234 21.47 -5.47 -20.65
CA SER A 234 22.82 -4.86 -20.60
C SER A 234 22.95 -3.52 -21.33
N TYR A 235 21.93 -3.08 -22.05
CA TYR A 235 21.92 -1.81 -22.78
C TYR A 235 21.53 -0.67 -21.85
N ASN A 236 22.15 0.49 -22.06
CA ASN A 236 21.68 1.72 -21.43
C ASN A 236 20.26 2.00 -21.95
N PRO A 237 19.25 2.26 -21.09
CA PRO A 237 17.90 2.58 -21.55
C PRO A 237 17.85 3.73 -22.56
N ASP A 238 18.79 4.68 -22.50
CA ASP A 238 18.88 5.78 -23.47
C ASP A 238 19.25 5.33 -24.90
N ASP A 239 19.77 4.11 -25.06
CA ASP A 239 20.05 3.49 -26.37
C ASP A 239 18.81 2.80 -26.96
N MET A 240 17.70 2.71 -26.21
CA MET A 240 16.46 2.07 -26.65
C MET A 240 15.74 2.95 -27.68
N PRO A 241 14.99 2.35 -28.63
CA PRO A 241 14.24 3.11 -29.65
C PRO A 241 13.09 3.95 -29.09
N GLY A 242 12.79 3.85 -27.78
CA GLY A 242 11.70 4.57 -27.12
C GLY A 242 10.99 3.74 -26.05
N TYR A 243 9.97 4.35 -25.44
CA TYR A 243 9.03 3.65 -24.59
C TYR A 243 7.93 2.99 -25.43
N ALA A 244 7.82 1.66 -25.33
CA ALA A 244 6.83 0.87 -26.05
C ALA A 244 5.65 0.51 -25.14
N TYR A 245 4.43 0.83 -25.56
CA TYR A 245 3.22 0.61 -24.76
C TYR A 245 2.01 0.28 -25.65
N PRO A 246 0.99 -0.43 -25.13
CA PRO A 246 -0.24 -0.69 -25.87
C PRO A 246 -0.93 0.61 -26.33
N GLU A 247 -1.54 0.60 -27.51
CA GLU A 247 -2.28 1.73 -28.08
C GLU A 247 -3.43 2.22 -27.17
N SER A 248 -3.98 1.32 -26.35
CA SER A 248 -4.96 1.70 -25.33
C SER A 248 -4.40 2.66 -24.28
N ALA A 249 -3.11 2.60 -23.98
CA ALA A 249 -2.39 3.52 -23.09
C ALA A 249 -3.06 3.81 -21.73
N GLY A 250 -3.85 2.88 -21.19
CA GLY A 250 -4.59 3.06 -19.93
C GLY A 250 -6.04 3.54 -20.09
N LYS A 251 -6.50 3.79 -21.31
CA LYS A 251 -7.86 4.27 -21.59
C LYS A 251 -8.93 3.38 -20.98
N GLY A 252 -9.86 4.01 -20.25
CA GLY A 252 -10.96 3.32 -19.57
C GLY A 252 -10.59 2.67 -18.25
N VAL A 253 -9.33 2.82 -17.79
CA VAL A 253 -8.88 2.45 -16.45
C VAL A 253 -8.73 3.73 -15.62
N THR A 254 -9.20 3.69 -14.37
CA THR A 254 -9.06 4.79 -13.41
C THR A 254 -7.94 4.51 -12.42
N VAL A 255 -6.96 5.40 -12.31
CA VAL A 255 -5.91 5.31 -11.29
C VAL A 255 -6.20 6.26 -10.14
N TYR A 256 -6.42 5.70 -8.95
CA TYR A 256 -6.55 6.44 -7.70
C TYR A 256 -5.16 6.71 -7.13
N ILE A 257 -4.85 7.98 -6.90
CA ILE A 257 -3.55 8.44 -6.41
C ILE A 257 -3.76 9.03 -5.02
N ILE A 258 -3.41 8.26 -3.99
CA ILE A 258 -3.50 8.70 -2.59
C ILE A 258 -2.18 9.38 -2.23
N ASP A 259 -2.21 10.71 -2.16
CA ASP A 259 -1.01 11.55 -2.05
C ASP A 259 -1.36 12.99 -1.61
N THR A 260 -0.40 13.91 -1.66
CA THR A 260 -0.53 15.31 -1.25
C THR A 260 -1.39 16.17 -2.20
N GLY A 261 -1.76 15.64 -3.36
CA GLY A 261 -2.56 16.33 -4.38
C GLY A 261 -1.92 16.31 -5.76
N ALA A 262 -2.19 17.34 -6.56
CA ALA A 262 -1.60 17.60 -7.87
C ALA A 262 -1.74 19.09 -8.22
N THR A 263 -0.93 19.62 -9.14
CA THR A 263 -1.10 21.00 -9.63
C THR A 263 -1.96 21.01 -10.90
N PRO A 264 -3.24 21.48 -10.87
CA PRO A 264 -4.12 21.41 -12.03
C PRO A 264 -3.68 22.28 -13.22
N THR A 265 -2.86 23.31 -12.98
CA THR A 265 -2.36 24.24 -14.00
C THR A 265 -1.14 23.69 -14.75
N HIS A 266 -0.42 22.74 -14.13
CA HIS A 266 0.77 22.13 -14.72
C HIS A 266 0.42 21.36 -15.98
N ASP A 267 1.26 21.44 -17.00
CA ASP A 267 1.00 20.82 -18.30
C ASP A 267 0.92 19.30 -18.23
N GLU A 268 1.71 18.67 -17.35
CA GLU A 268 1.56 17.22 -17.10
C GLU A 268 0.18 16.83 -16.58
N TYR A 269 -0.46 17.73 -15.84
CA TYR A 269 -1.86 17.56 -15.46
C TYR A 269 -2.73 18.02 -16.61
N LYS A 270 -2.79 19.31 -16.95
CA LYS A 270 -3.73 19.93 -17.90
C LYS A 270 -3.82 19.20 -19.24
N GLN A 271 -2.70 18.71 -19.78
CA GLN A 271 -2.66 18.08 -21.10
C GLN A 271 -2.87 16.56 -21.08
N SER A 272 -2.96 15.92 -19.91
CA SER A 272 -3.33 14.50 -19.87
C SER A 272 -4.78 14.33 -20.38
N PRO A 273 -5.05 13.42 -21.34
CA PRO A 273 -6.36 13.31 -22.00
C PRO A 273 -7.44 12.62 -21.17
N GLY A 274 -7.06 11.81 -20.17
CA GLY A 274 -8.00 11.11 -19.29
C GLY A 274 -8.85 12.06 -18.43
N ASN A 275 -10.01 11.57 -17.99
CA ASN A 275 -10.87 12.26 -17.02
C ASN A 275 -10.14 12.43 -15.69
N LYS A 276 -10.42 13.54 -15.00
CA LYS A 276 -9.73 13.91 -13.76
C LYS A 276 -10.74 14.27 -12.71
N ARG A 277 -10.62 13.66 -11.54
CA ARG A 277 -11.46 13.93 -10.39
C ARG A 277 -10.62 14.03 -9.13
N TRP A 278 -11.29 14.47 -8.07
CA TRP A 278 -10.69 14.68 -6.77
C TRP A 278 -11.58 14.13 -5.67
N ILE A 279 -10.94 13.55 -4.66
CA ILE A 279 -11.48 13.20 -3.36
C ILE A 279 -10.61 13.94 -2.33
N PHE A 280 -11.22 14.70 -1.42
CA PHE A 280 -10.51 15.57 -0.48
C PHE A 280 -10.74 15.08 0.94
N ILE A 281 -9.71 14.52 1.58
CA ILE A 281 -9.83 13.96 2.94
C ILE A 281 -10.13 15.04 3.98
N ASP A 282 -9.51 16.21 3.82
CA ASP A 282 -9.86 17.40 4.59
C ASP A 282 -10.92 18.23 3.87
N GLU A 283 -12.13 18.28 4.45
CA GLU A 283 -13.27 19.05 3.93
C GLU A 283 -13.03 20.56 3.89
N ASN A 284 -12.02 21.07 4.60
CA ASN A 284 -11.63 22.48 4.54
C ASN A 284 -10.83 22.84 3.28
N THR A 285 -10.49 21.86 2.45
CA THR A 285 -9.79 22.07 1.18
C THR A 285 -10.77 22.25 0.02
N SER A 286 -10.46 23.18 -0.89
CA SER A 286 -11.32 23.46 -2.04
C SER A 286 -11.06 22.48 -3.19
N LYS A 287 -12.08 22.25 -4.04
CA LYS A 287 -11.96 21.48 -5.30
C LYS A 287 -10.94 22.05 -6.31
N SER A 288 -10.29 23.16 -5.99
CA SER A 288 -9.29 23.86 -6.78
C SER A 288 -7.94 24.01 -6.07
N ASP A 289 -7.76 23.38 -4.90
CA ASP A 289 -6.51 23.50 -4.16
C ASP A 289 -5.39 22.77 -4.90
N SER A 290 -4.32 23.51 -5.14
CA SER A 290 -3.07 22.97 -5.67
C SER A 290 -2.49 21.93 -4.68
N ASP A 291 -1.50 21.19 -5.14
CA ASP A 291 -0.74 20.28 -4.32
C ASP A 291 -0.11 21.00 -3.10
N LEU A 292 0.19 20.23 -2.05
CA LEU A 292 0.89 20.74 -0.87
C LEU A 292 2.29 21.22 -1.22
N LYS A 293 2.92 22.01 -0.34
CA LYS A 293 4.20 22.67 -0.65
C LYS A 293 5.29 21.70 -1.12
N SER A 294 5.27 20.45 -0.65
CA SER A 294 6.18 19.38 -1.06
C SER A 294 6.16 19.10 -2.57
N GLY A 295 5.02 19.27 -3.24
CA GLY A 295 4.84 18.91 -4.65
C GLY A 295 4.91 17.40 -4.93
N HIS A 296 4.80 16.57 -3.89
CA HIS A 296 4.95 15.13 -3.97
C HIS A 296 3.93 14.50 -4.93
N GLY A 297 2.65 14.78 -4.71
CA GLY A 297 1.56 14.25 -5.51
C GLY A 297 1.54 14.75 -6.95
N THR A 298 1.99 15.97 -7.23
CA THR A 298 2.16 16.49 -8.61
C THR A 298 3.18 15.67 -9.38
N CYS A 299 4.30 15.34 -8.72
CA CYS A 299 5.31 14.46 -9.29
C CYS A 299 4.73 13.06 -9.53
N VAL A 300 4.11 12.45 -8.51
CA VAL A 300 3.48 11.12 -8.58
C VAL A 300 2.43 11.07 -9.70
N GLN A 301 1.52 12.04 -9.79
CA GLN A 301 0.52 12.13 -10.86
C GLN A 301 1.16 12.17 -12.25
N SER A 302 2.22 12.96 -12.42
CA SER A 302 2.90 13.05 -13.72
C SER A 302 3.53 11.72 -14.15
N LEU A 303 3.96 10.88 -13.20
CA LEU A 303 4.51 9.55 -13.46
C LEU A 303 3.43 8.50 -13.81
N VAL A 304 2.18 8.76 -13.44
CA VAL A 304 1.04 7.88 -13.78
C VAL A 304 0.55 8.18 -15.20
N ASN A 305 -0.02 9.37 -15.45
CA ASN A 305 -0.70 9.70 -16.71
C ASN A 305 -0.22 11.00 -17.37
N GLY A 306 0.92 11.54 -16.95
CA GLY A 306 1.51 12.71 -17.60
C GLY A 306 1.89 12.44 -19.07
N PRO A 307 1.69 13.39 -20.00
CA PRO A 307 2.11 13.26 -21.40
C PRO A 307 3.62 13.02 -21.55
N ARG A 308 4.48 13.61 -20.71
CA ARG A 308 5.94 13.40 -20.78
C ARG A 308 6.39 12.19 -19.96
N PHE A 309 5.91 12.06 -18.73
CA PHE A 309 6.45 11.10 -17.76
C PHE A 309 5.55 9.91 -17.45
N GLY A 310 4.30 9.95 -17.86
CA GLY A 310 3.29 8.96 -17.52
C GLY A 310 3.42 7.67 -18.33
N ALA A 311 3.32 6.53 -17.63
CA ALA A 311 3.23 5.22 -18.25
C ALA A 311 1.85 4.98 -18.90
N ALA A 312 0.77 5.41 -18.26
CA ALA A 312 -0.60 5.29 -18.77
C ALA A 312 -1.15 6.64 -19.24
N LYS A 313 -0.66 7.10 -20.40
CA LYS A 313 -0.96 8.44 -20.94
C LYS A 313 -2.47 8.72 -21.15
N GLU A 314 -3.31 7.70 -21.32
CA GLU A 314 -4.76 7.82 -21.55
C GLU A 314 -5.61 7.41 -20.34
N ALA A 315 -5.01 7.08 -19.19
CA ALA A 315 -5.75 6.70 -18.00
C ALA A 315 -6.50 7.88 -17.36
N ASP A 316 -7.69 7.58 -16.86
CA ASP A 316 -8.43 8.48 -15.97
C ASP A 316 -7.71 8.51 -14.61
N ILE A 317 -7.75 9.65 -13.92
CA ILE A 317 -7.15 9.79 -12.59
C ILE A 317 -8.13 10.33 -11.56
N VAL A 318 -7.99 9.84 -10.34
CA VAL A 318 -8.63 10.39 -9.15
C VAL A 318 -7.54 10.76 -8.17
N ILE A 319 -7.37 12.05 -7.93
CA ILE A 319 -6.45 12.54 -6.91
C ILE A 319 -7.16 12.47 -5.57
N VAL A 320 -6.66 11.64 -4.66
CA VAL A 320 -7.16 11.50 -3.30
C VAL A 320 -6.21 12.31 -2.41
N LYS A 321 -6.60 13.56 -2.16
CA LYS A 321 -5.75 14.56 -1.52
C LYS A 321 -5.78 14.40 0.00
N LEU A 322 -4.62 14.07 0.57
CA LEU A 322 -4.37 14.05 2.00
C LEU A 322 -4.09 15.46 2.55
N PRO A 323 -4.33 15.71 3.86
CA PRO A 323 -3.90 16.94 4.53
C PRO A 323 -2.37 17.02 4.66
N ASP A 324 -1.85 18.20 5.06
CA ASP A 324 -0.40 18.47 5.16
C ASP A 324 0.33 17.67 6.25
N SER A 325 -0.41 17.21 7.25
CA SER A 325 0.11 16.37 8.33
C SER A 325 -0.91 15.27 8.56
N PRO A 326 -0.96 14.27 7.66
CA PRO A 326 -1.98 13.24 7.73
C PRO A 326 -1.80 12.37 8.96
N LEU A 327 -2.92 12.01 9.55
CA LEU A 327 -3.05 11.05 10.62
C LEU A 327 -3.35 9.66 10.04
N VAL A 328 -3.26 8.62 10.86
CA VAL A 328 -3.63 7.27 10.43
C VAL A 328 -5.10 7.23 10.02
N SER A 329 -6.00 7.92 10.72
CA SER A 329 -7.41 8.02 10.33
C SER A 329 -7.61 8.63 8.95
N ASP A 330 -6.79 9.59 8.51
CA ASP A 330 -6.90 10.19 7.17
C ASP A 330 -6.61 9.15 6.08
N ILE A 331 -5.64 8.26 6.31
CA ILE A 331 -5.31 7.17 5.38
C ILE A 331 -6.44 6.15 5.35
N VAL A 332 -6.97 5.79 6.53
CA VAL A 332 -8.11 4.89 6.64
C VAL A 332 -9.32 5.48 5.89
N MET A 333 -9.67 6.75 6.14
CA MET A 333 -10.73 7.48 5.41
C MET A 333 -10.50 7.47 3.90
N ALA A 334 -9.27 7.72 3.45
CA ALA A 334 -8.93 7.70 2.03
C ALA A 334 -9.24 6.35 1.37
N LEU A 335 -8.87 5.25 2.03
CA LEU A 335 -9.13 3.91 1.53
C LEU A 335 -10.62 3.57 1.45
N TYR A 336 -11.38 3.95 2.49
CA TYR A 336 -12.83 3.78 2.49
C TYR A 336 -13.49 4.55 1.35
N TRP A 337 -13.19 5.85 1.21
CA TRP A 337 -13.82 6.67 0.18
C TRP A 337 -13.43 6.29 -1.23
N VAL A 338 -12.19 5.79 -1.43
CA VAL A 338 -11.76 5.20 -2.69
C VAL A 338 -12.60 3.96 -3.01
N THR A 339 -12.78 3.08 -2.03
CA THR A 339 -13.57 1.86 -2.18
C THR A 339 -15.04 2.17 -2.53
N ASP A 340 -15.66 3.10 -1.79
CA ASP A 340 -17.03 3.55 -2.05
C ASP A 340 -17.15 4.17 -3.45
N ASP A 341 -16.21 5.04 -3.84
CA ASP A 341 -16.24 5.68 -5.16
C ASP A 341 -16.05 4.65 -6.31
N ILE A 342 -15.25 3.61 -6.10
CA ILE A 342 -15.08 2.50 -7.05
C ILE A 342 -16.40 1.74 -7.22
N ALA A 343 -17.05 1.36 -6.12
CA ALA A 343 -18.31 0.65 -6.13
C ALA A 343 -19.44 1.49 -6.75
N ALA A 344 -19.60 2.74 -6.29
CA ALA A 344 -20.62 3.67 -6.78
C ALA A 344 -20.52 3.95 -8.29
N ARG A 345 -19.32 3.83 -8.85
CA ARG A 345 -19.04 4.07 -10.28
C ARG A 345 -18.89 2.80 -11.11
N ASN A 346 -19.06 1.62 -10.52
CA ASN A 346 -18.90 0.32 -11.19
C ASN A 346 -17.52 0.19 -11.88
N LEU A 347 -16.48 0.55 -11.13
CA LEU A 347 -15.09 0.51 -11.57
C LEU A 347 -14.38 -0.80 -11.19
N GLU A 348 -15.11 -1.83 -10.76
CA GLU A 348 -14.53 -3.13 -10.45
C GLU A 348 -13.76 -3.69 -11.67
N GLY A 349 -12.54 -4.17 -11.44
CA GLY A 349 -11.63 -4.65 -12.50
C GLY A 349 -11.11 -3.56 -13.46
N LYS A 350 -11.49 -2.29 -13.26
CA LYS A 350 -11.15 -1.14 -14.11
C LYS A 350 -10.47 -0.01 -13.33
N ALA A 351 -10.01 -0.30 -12.12
CA ALA A 351 -9.29 0.64 -11.28
C ALA A 351 -7.92 0.09 -10.85
N VAL A 352 -7.02 1.01 -10.50
CA VAL A 352 -5.74 0.73 -9.82
C VAL A 352 -5.60 1.76 -8.71
N VAL A 353 -5.14 1.35 -7.52
CA VAL A 353 -4.82 2.26 -6.43
C VAL A 353 -3.30 2.33 -6.30
N THR A 354 -2.73 3.53 -6.28
CA THR A 354 -1.31 3.74 -5.95
C THR A 354 -1.17 4.55 -4.67
N MET A 355 -0.32 4.08 -3.78
CA MET A 355 -0.03 4.70 -2.48
C MET A 355 1.47 4.93 -2.36
N SER A 356 1.84 6.20 -2.50
CA SER A 356 3.21 6.67 -2.29
C SER A 356 3.33 7.38 -0.93
N VAL A 357 2.66 6.80 0.08
CA VAL A 357 2.59 7.26 1.46
C VAL A 357 3.03 6.10 2.35
N LEU A 358 3.92 6.37 3.29
CA LEU A 358 4.56 5.35 4.13
C LEU A 358 4.09 5.51 5.57
N LEU A 359 3.36 4.51 6.07
CA LEU A 359 2.86 4.50 7.44
C LEU A 359 3.81 3.67 8.31
N ALA A 360 4.61 4.33 9.14
CA ALA A 360 5.63 3.69 9.98
C ALA A 360 4.99 3.04 11.22
N GLY A 361 4.49 1.82 11.06
CA GLY A 361 3.83 1.05 12.12
C GLY A 361 4.70 -0.01 12.79
N VAL A 362 5.89 -0.27 12.28
CA VAL A 362 6.84 -1.26 12.83
C VAL A 362 7.81 -0.59 13.80
N ASP A 363 8.05 -1.23 14.95
CA ASP A 363 9.10 -0.87 15.88
C ASP A 363 10.43 -1.44 15.38
N MET A 364 11.21 -0.61 14.68
CA MET A 364 12.47 -1.04 14.08
C MET A 364 13.51 -1.46 15.12
N GLU A 365 13.53 -0.85 16.31
CA GLU A 365 14.52 -1.18 17.34
C GLU A 365 14.26 -2.58 17.89
N MET A 366 13.02 -2.84 18.28
CA MET A 366 12.58 -4.16 18.72
C MET A 366 12.72 -5.18 17.59
N SER A 367 12.32 -4.82 16.37
CA SER A 367 12.39 -5.75 15.25
C SER A 367 13.82 -6.20 14.94
N LYS A 368 14.80 -5.28 15.03
CA LYS A 368 16.23 -5.60 14.92
C LYS A 368 16.72 -6.47 16.06
N ALA A 369 16.28 -6.19 17.29
CA ALA A 369 16.71 -6.92 18.48
C ALA A 369 16.23 -8.38 18.47
N PHE A 370 15.03 -8.64 17.95
CA PHE A 370 14.42 -9.97 17.93
C PHE A 370 14.51 -10.71 16.59
N GLY A 371 14.91 -10.03 15.51
CA GLY A 371 15.02 -10.62 14.17
C GLY A 371 13.66 -10.99 13.57
N THR A 372 12.60 -10.30 13.96
CA THR A 372 11.23 -10.48 13.47
C THR A 372 10.52 -9.14 13.48
N GLN A 373 9.58 -8.91 12.56
CA GLN A 373 8.81 -7.66 12.54
C GLN A 373 7.89 -7.57 13.75
N ILE A 374 8.05 -6.50 14.53
CA ILE A 374 7.27 -6.20 15.72
C ILE A 374 6.55 -4.87 15.47
N LEU A 375 5.24 -4.84 15.66
CA LEU A 375 4.47 -3.60 15.57
C LEU A 375 4.73 -2.70 16.77
N LYS A 376 4.62 -1.39 16.56
CA LYS A 376 4.60 -0.41 17.65
C LYS A 376 3.37 -0.64 18.53
N ASP A 377 3.49 -0.32 19.82
CA ASP A 377 2.37 -0.42 20.75
C ASP A 377 1.12 0.34 20.23
N GLY A 378 -0.04 -0.33 20.26
CA GLY A 378 -1.31 0.24 19.81
C GLY A 378 -1.51 0.25 18.28
N TRP A 379 -0.70 -0.47 17.52
CA TRP A 379 -0.87 -0.62 16.07
C TRP A 379 -1.66 -1.84 15.62
N ASP A 380 -1.96 -2.81 16.49
CA ASP A 380 -2.68 -4.02 16.09
C ASP A 380 -4.02 -3.70 15.42
N ALA A 381 -4.90 -2.94 16.08
CA ALA A 381 -6.20 -2.55 15.53
C ALA A 381 -6.10 -1.61 14.30
N LYS A 382 -5.03 -0.80 14.20
CA LYS A 382 -4.77 0.05 13.02
C LYS A 382 -4.42 -0.82 11.81
N MET A 383 -3.54 -1.80 12.03
CA MET A 383 -3.09 -2.73 11.00
C MET A 383 -4.25 -3.57 10.47
N GLU A 384 -5.08 -4.12 11.34
CA GLU A 384 -6.24 -4.89 10.91
C GLU A 384 -7.27 -4.01 10.19
N SER A 385 -7.51 -2.77 10.65
CA SER A 385 -8.36 -1.84 9.91
C SER A 385 -7.82 -1.50 8.52
N LEU A 386 -6.50 -1.43 8.33
CA LEU A 386 -5.89 -1.21 7.02
C LEU A 386 -5.97 -2.48 6.16
N ARG A 387 -5.76 -3.66 6.76
CA ARG A 387 -5.88 -4.96 6.11
C ARG A 387 -7.28 -5.15 5.52
N ASP A 388 -8.33 -4.93 6.29
CA ASP A 388 -9.72 -5.06 5.84
C ASP A 388 -9.99 -4.23 4.58
N GLN A 389 -9.42 -3.02 4.51
CA GLN A 389 -9.56 -2.14 3.34
C GLN A 389 -8.76 -2.62 2.14
N MET A 390 -7.56 -3.15 2.36
CA MET A 390 -6.79 -3.78 1.28
C MET A 390 -7.52 -5.01 0.73
N GLU A 391 -8.11 -5.84 1.60
CA GLU A 391 -8.89 -7.00 1.21
C GLU A 391 -10.12 -6.62 0.39
N LEU A 392 -10.83 -5.56 0.79
CA LEU A 392 -12.00 -5.08 0.07
C LEU A 392 -11.65 -4.54 -1.32
N LEU A 393 -10.55 -3.79 -1.46
CA LEU A 393 -10.06 -3.35 -2.77
C LEU A 393 -9.70 -4.54 -3.67
N ILE A 394 -8.98 -5.52 -3.13
CA ILE A 394 -8.63 -6.76 -3.85
C ILE A 394 -9.89 -7.53 -4.26
N TYR A 395 -10.88 -7.63 -3.37
CA TYR A 395 -12.17 -8.26 -3.64
C TYR A 395 -12.92 -7.59 -4.79
N LEU A 396 -12.82 -6.26 -4.90
CA LEU A 396 -13.35 -5.47 -6.02
C LEU A 396 -12.48 -5.54 -7.29
N ASP A 397 -11.54 -6.49 -7.35
CA ASP A 397 -10.63 -6.69 -8.48
C ASP A 397 -9.74 -5.46 -8.77
N VAL A 398 -9.34 -4.74 -7.71
CA VAL A 398 -8.53 -3.52 -7.80
C VAL A 398 -7.09 -3.82 -7.33
N PRO A 399 -6.09 -3.80 -8.22
CA PRO A 399 -4.70 -3.89 -7.80
C PRO A 399 -4.29 -2.68 -6.95
N VAL A 400 -3.63 -2.93 -5.82
CA VAL A 400 -3.05 -1.90 -4.94
C VAL A 400 -1.53 -1.93 -5.08
N VAL A 401 -0.95 -0.78 -5.41
CA VAL A 401 0.48 -0.59 -5.65
C VAL A 401 1.04 0.33 -4.59
N ALA A 402 2.01 -0.16 -3.82
CA ALA A 402 2.56 0.52 -2.66
C ALA A 402 4.08 0.71 -2.80
N ALA A 403 4.58 1.86 -2.33
CA ALA A 403 6.00 2.06 -2.14
C ALA A 403 6.52 1.10 -1.05
N SER A 404 7.72 0.51 -1.24
CA SER A 404 8.28 -0.47 -0.28
C SER A 404 9.01 0.15 0.91
N GLY A 405 9.26 1.46 0.91
CA GLY A 405 9.96 2.17 1.98
C GLY A 405 11.37 2.65 1.60
N ASN A 406 11.89 3.62 2.35
CA ASN A 406 13.13 4.36 2.03
C ASN A 406 14.23 4.26 3.10
N LEU A 407 14.06 3.43 4.12
CA LEU A 407 14.97 3.32 5.28
C LEU A 407 15.93 2.12 5.21
N ARG A 408 16.24 1.60 4.02
CA ARG A 408 17.05 0.37 3.85
C ARG A 408 18.38 0.39 4.62
N ARG A 409 19.07 1.55 4.66
CA ARG A 409 20.33 1.69 5.39
C ARG A 409 20.19 1.41 6.88
N ASP A 410 19.01 1.70 7.43
CA ASP A 410 18.70 1.46 8.83
C ASP A 410 18.06 0.09 9.02
N TYR A 411 17.16 -0.34 8.14
CA TYR A 411 16.44 -1.61 8.24
C TYR A 411 16.08 -2.14 6.85
N GLU A 412 16.63 -3.29 6.48
CA GLU A 412 16.52 -3.86 5.12
C GLU A 412 15.07 -4.23 4.76
N HIS A 413 14.33 -4.82 5.70
CA HIS A 413 12.96 -5.28 5.50
C HIS A 413 11.97 -4.11 5.33
N ILE A 414 10.86 -4.38 4.65
CA ILE A 414 9.74 -3.41 4.57
C ILE A 414 9.16 -3.20 5.98
N ASP A 415 9.12 -1.97 6.46
CA ASP A 415 8.65 -1.61 7.81
C ASP A 415 7.45 -0.65 7.81
N THR A 416 6.88 -0.43 6.63
CA THR A 416 5.84 0.57 6.40
C THR A 416 4.60 -0.06 5.75
N PHE A 417 3.44 0.43 6.16
CA PHE A 417 2.16 0.08 5.53
C PHE A 417 1.86 1.02 4.36
N PRO A 418 1.14 0.55 3.32
CA PRO A 418 0.63 -0.83 3.17
C PRO A 418 1.65 -1.80 2.54
N GLY A 419 2.88 -1.37 2.23
CA GLY A 419 3.87 -2.21 1.53
C GLY A 419 4.14 -3.56 2.19
N ILE A 420 4.11 -3.61 3.52
CA ILE A 420 4.33 -4.84 4.31
C ILE A 420 3.31 -5.96 4.00
N PHE A 421 2.09 -5.61 3.54
CA PHE A 421 1.05 -6.58 3.15
C PHE A 421 1.36 -7.34 1.86
N ALA A 422 2.46 -7.01 1.16
CA ALA A 422 2.79 -7.67 -0.10
C ALA A 422 3.24 -9.13 0.07
N THR A 423 3.56 -9.58 1.28
CA THR A 423 3.98 -10.98 1.53
C THR A 423 2.80 -11.92 1.73
N ASP A 424 1.66 -11.42 2.20
CA ASP A 424 0.50 -12.20 2.61
C ASP A 424 -0.79 -11.83 1.85
N MET A 425 -0.81 -10.73 1.10
CA MET A 425 -1.93 -10.29 0.27
C MET A 425 -1.50 -10.01 -1.18
N ASP A 426 -2.46 -9.81 -2.08
CA ASP A 426 -2.20 -9.40 -3.47
C ASP A 426 -1.87 -7.90 -3.63
N VAL A 427 -1.28 -7.29 -2.59
CA VAL A 427 -0.67 -5.95 -2.65
C VAL A 427 0.66 -6.02 -3.38
N ILE A 428 0.94 -5.03 -4.22
CA ILE A 428 2.16 -4.94 -5.03
C ILE A 428 3.12 -3.95 -4.35
N ALA A 429 4.10 -4.46 -3.61
CA ALA A 429 5.19 -3.64 -3.07
C ALA A 429 6.25 -3.36 -4.16
N VAL A 430 6.55 -2.09 -4.37
CA VAL A 430 7.48 -1.62 -5.40
C VAL A 430 8.70 -0.98 -4.75
N GLY A 431 9.85 -1.59 -4.98
CA GLY A 431 11.14 -1.01 -4.62
C GLY A 431 11.71 -0.13 -5.73
N ALA A 432 12.77 0.61 -5.39
CA ALA A 432 13.43 1.56 -6.25
C ALA A 432 14.77 1.05 -6.76
N MET A 433 15.02 1.29 -8.05
CA MET A 433 16.32 1.11 -8.71
C MET A 433 16.76 2.39 -9.43
N ASN A 434 18.04 2.46 -9.79
CA ASN A 434 18.56 3.47 -10.70
C ASN A 434 18.46 3.02 -12.18
N ALA A 435 18.87 3.88 -13.12
CA ALA A 435 18.79 3.61 -14.56
C ALA A 435 19.59 2.36 -15.00
N ASN A 436 20.62 1.98 -14.25
CA ASN A 436 21.44 0.79 -14.52
C ASN A 436 20.79 -0.51 -14.02
N GLY A 437 19.63 -0.44 -13.37
CA GLY A 437 18.97 -1.61 -12.81
C GLY A 437 19.52 -2.05 -11.45
N LEU A 438 20.26 -1.19 -10.75
CA LEU A 438 20.71 -1.47 -9.38
C LEU A 438 19.67 -0.94 -8.40
N ARG A 439 19.25 -1.78 -7.46
CA ARG A 439 18.43 -1.35 -6.31
C ARG A 439 19.14 -0.22 -5.58
N THR A 440 18.40 0.85 -5.27
CA THR A 440 18.99 2.02 -4.59
C THR A 440 19.32 1.71 -3.13
N SER A 441 20.19 2.53 -2.53
CA SER A 441 20.62 2.31 -1.13
C SER A 441 19.51 2.59 -0.11
N TYR A 442 18.42 3.25 -0.51
CA TYR A 442 17.29 3.60 0.35
C TYR A 442 16.12 2.61 0.20
N SER A 443 15.95 1.96 -0.97
CA SER A 443 14.81 1.10 -1.24
C SER A 443 14.74 -0.08 -0.28
N GLN A 444 13.71 -0.20 0.55
CA GLN A 444 13.51 -1.35 1.43
C GLN A 444 12.91 -2.56 0.73
N GLY A 445 13.04 -3.70 1.38
CA GLY A 445 12.44 -4.98 1.05
C GLY A 445 13.40 -6.00 0.42
N ASP A 446 13.43 -7.19 1.01
CA ASP A 446 14.15 -8.34 0.44
C ASP A 446 13.43 -8.91 -0.80
N ILE A 447 14.08 -9.87 -1.48
CA ILE A 447 13.56 -10.46 -2.74
C ILE A 447 12.19 -11.12 -2.58
N ASP A 448 11.88 -11.59 -1.37
CA ASP A 448 10.60 -12.24 -1.05
C ASP A 448 9.53 -11.23 -0.60
N GLU A 449 9.92 -10.01 -0.24
CA GLU A 449 9.02 -8.94 0.24
C GLU A 449 8.61 -7.99 -0.88
N VAL A 450 9.54 -7.67 -1.78
CA VAL A 450 9.29 -6.78 -2.92
C VAL A 450 8.67 -7.58 -4.07
N THR A 451 7.62 -7.04 -4.69
CA THR A 451 7.03 -7.65 -5.88
C THR A 451 7.88 -7.40 -7.12
N VAL A 452 8.34 -6.16 -7.29
CA VAL A 452 9.13 -5.70 -8.45
C VAL A 452 9.91 -4.43 -8.10
N LEU A 453 11.00 -4.15 -8.83
CA LEU A 453 11.71 -2.87 -8.76
C LEU A 453 11.37 -1.99 -9.97
N ALA A 454 11.17 -0.69 -9.74
CA ALA A 454 11.06 0.30 -10.81
C ALA A 454 12.03 1.46 -10.59
N MET A 455 12.30 2.26 -11.62
CA MET A 455 13.19 3.43 -11.45
C MET A 455 12.62 4.38 -10.39
N GLY A 456 13.38 4.57 -9.31
CA GLY A 456 13.02 5.46 -8.20
C GLY A 456 13.64 6.85 -8.31
N GLU A 457 14.75 6.99 -9.04
CA GLU A 457 15.40 8.29 -9.36
C GLU A 457 14.91 8.81 -10.71
N VAL A 458 14.24 9.96 -10.70
CA VAL A 458 13.36 10.36 -11.80
C VAL A 458 13.29 11.86 -11.99
N ASP A 459 12.96 12.29 -13.20
CA ASP A 459 12.40 13.62 -13.45
C ASP A 459 10.88 13.53 -13.52
N CYS A 460 10.21 14.55 -13.00
CA CYS A 460 8.75 14.62 -12.93
C CYS A 460 8.26 16.07 -12.87
N ALA A 461 6.94 16.27 -12.92
CA ALA A 461 6.33 17.59 -12.80
C ALA A 461 6.70 18.30 -11.50
N ARG A 462 6.96 19.61 -11.62
CA ARG A 462 7.20 20.48 -10.47
C ARG A 462 5.92 21.24 -10.12
N ARG A 463 5.66 21.43 -8.83
CA ARG A 463 4.40 22.01 -8.35
C ARG A 463 4.17 23.48 -8.72
N ASP A 464 5.19 24.31 -8.56
CA ASP A 464 5.11 25.78 -8.52
C ASP A 464 5.28 26.45 -9.91
N ARG A 465 5.44 25.65 -10.96
CA ARG A 465 5.76 26.11 -12.31
C ARG A 465 5.03 25.26 -13.33
N ASP A 466 4.19 25.85 -14.17
CA ASP A 466 3.27 25.09 -15.03
C ASP A 466 3.94 24.16 -16.08
N TYR A 467 5.25 24.27 -16.30
CA TYR A 467 5.97 23.52 -17.34
C TYR A 467 7.27 22.87 -16.84
N GLU A 468 7.81 23.35 -15.72
CA GLU A 468 9.13 22.93 -15.23
C GLU A 468 9.07 21.56 -14.56
N THR A 469 10.21 20.90 -14.54
CA THR A 469 10.37 19.59 -13.92
C THR A 469 11.21 19.73 -12.66
N ARG A 470 11.18 18.68 -11.84
CA ARG A 470 12.10 18.49 -10.72
C ARG A 470 12.69 17.10 -10.79
N HIS A 471 13.92 16.98 -10.32
CA HIS A 471 14.50 15.68 -9.99
C HIS A 471 13.98 15.20 -8.64
N ALA A 472 13.60 13.93 -8.54
CA ALA A 472 13.06 13.32 -7.33
C ALA A 472 13.58 11.88 -7.19
N PHE A 473 13.69 11.39 -5.95
CA PHE A 473 14.06 10.00 -5.68
C PHE A 473 13.28 9.40 -4.52
N GLY A 474 13.05 8.09 -4.57
CA GLY A 474 12.29 7.37 -3.55
C GLY A 474 11.47 6.22 -4.15
N THR A 475 11.12 5.24 -3.31
CA THR A 475 10.16 4.19 -3.69
C THR A 475 8.78 4.78 -4.02
N SER A 476 8.46 5.95 -3.44
CA SER A 476 7.30 6.79 -3.77
C SER A 476 7.20 7.18 -5.25
N PHE A 477 8.33 7.22 -5.99
CA PHE A 477 8.34 7.53 -7.42
C PHE A 477 8.51 6.28 -8.31
N ALA A 478 8.84 5.14 -7.70
CA ALA A 478 8.85 3.84 -8.37
C ALA A 478 7.43 3.26 -8.46
N ALA A 479 6.67 3.27 -7.36
CA ALA A 479 5.30 2.76 -7.27
C ALA A 479 4.33 3.30 -8.35
N PRO A 480 4.18 4.63 -8.58
CA PRO A 480 3.21 5.15 -9.55
C PRO A 480 3.49 4.76 -10.99
N ARG A 481 4.76 4.45 -11.32
CA ARG A 481 5.14 3.96 -12.64
C ARG A 481 4.60 2.58 -12.89
N VAL A 482 4.72 1.71 -11.89
CA VAL A 482 4.16 0.35 -11.93
C VAL A 482 2.64 0.43 -11.98
N ALA A 483 2.01 1.32 -11.21
CA ALA A 483 0.57 1.55 -11.28
C ALA A 483 0.11 1.99 -12.68
N GLY A 484 0.81 2.94 -13.31
CA GLY A 484 0.56 3.32 -14.69
C GLY A 484 0.77 2.16 -15.66
N MET A 485 1.85 1.39 -15.54
CA MET A 485 2.07 0.21 -16.37
C MET A 485 0.93 -0.82 -16.25
N ILE A 486 0.47 -1.11 -15.03
CA ILE A 486 -0.70 -1.98 -14.80
C ILE A 486 -1.94 -1.43 -15.50
N ALA A 487 -2.20 -0.13 -15.44
CA ALA A 487 -3.34 0.46 -16.15
C ALA A 487 -3.24 0.25 -17.68
N THR A 488 -2.03 0.31 -18.26
CA THR A 488 -1.85 -0.03 -19.68
C THR A 488 -2.18 -1.50 -19.98
N TRP A 489 -1.90 -2.43 -19.05
CA TRP A 489 -2.24 -3.84 -19.21
C TRP A 489 -3.73 -4.11 -19.06
N LEU A 490 -4.38 -3.52 -18.05
CA LEU A 490 -5.82 -3.69 -17.80
C LEU A 490 -6.67 -3.13 -18.95
N SER A 491 -6.20 -2.09 -19.64
CA SER A 491 -6.86 -1.51 -20.82
C SER A 491 -6.58 -2.27 -22.12
N SER A 492 -5.62 -3.21 -22.13
CA SER A 492 -5.15 -3.87 -23.35
C SER A 492 -5.93 -5.16 -23.65
N ASP A 493 -6.40 -5.28 -24.90
CA ASP A 493 -7.02 -6.52 -25.41
C ASP A 493 -6.09 -7.74 -25.26
N ARG A 494 -4.77 -7.54 -25.37
CA ARG A 494 -3.76 -8.59 -25.27
C ARG A 494 -3.78 -9.31 -23.91
N TYR A 495 -4.03 -8.57 -22.84
CA TYR A 495 -3.98 -9.10 -21.48
C TYR A 495 -5.37 -9.36 -20.89
N ARG A 496 -6.45 -9.01 -21.61
CA ARG A 496 -7.84 -9.11 -21.10
C ARG A 496 -8.19 -10.50 -20.59
N GLU A 497 -7.98 -11.55 -21.38
CA GLU A 497 -8.36 -12.93 -21.00
C GLU A 497 -7.58 -13.42 -19.77
N ARG A 498 -6.32 -12.99 -19.63
CA ARG A 498 -5.46 -13.35 -18.51
C ARG A 498 -5.79 -12.57 -17.24
N LEU A 499 -6.02 -11.26 -17.36
CA LEU A 499 -6.15 -10.37 -16.22
C LEU A 499 -7.58 -10.27 -15.72
N GLN A 500 -8.57 -10.11 -16.62
CA GLN A 500 -9.97 -9.81 -16.28
C GLN A 500 -10.77 -11.06 -15.87
N VAL A 501 -10.25 -11.77 -14.86
CA VAL A 501 -10.91 -12.92 -14.22
C VAL A 501 -11.48 -12.46 -12.88
N LYS A 502 -12.81 -12.49 -12.74
CA LYS A 502 -13.50 -11.98 -11.55
C LYS A 502 -12.96 -12.62 -10.26
N GLY A 503 -12.64 -11.80 -9.28
CA GLY A 503 -12.05 -12.15 -7.99
C GLY A 503 -10.58 -12.56 -8.05
N LYS A 504 -9.89 -12.30 -9.16
CA LYS A 504 -8.49 -12.68 -9.39
C LYS A 504 -7.68 -11.60 -10.12
N VAL A 505 -8.23 -10.43 -10.40
CA VAL A 505 -7.53 -9.39 -11.18
C VAL A 505 -6.24 -8.97 -10.48
N ALA A 506 -6.29 -8.66 -9.18
CA ALA A 506 -5.11 -8.27 -8.39
C ALA A 506 -4.04 -9.36 -8.38
N ALA A 507 -4.42 -10.61 -8.07
CA ALA A 507 -3.53 -11.77 -8.10
C ALA A 507 -2.88 -11.99 -9.47
N ASN A 508 -3.68 -11.92 -10.55
CA ASN A 508 -3.21 -12.13 -11.91
C ASN A 508 -2.25 -11.02 -12.36
N VAL A 509 -2.51 -9.78 -11.97
CA VAL A 509 -1.62 -8.64 -12.21
C VAL A 509 -0.30 -8.82 -11.48
N LYS A 510 -0.35 -9.14 -10.18
CA LYS A 510 0.85 -9.40 -9.36
C LYS A 510 1.68 -10.55 -9.91
N SER A 511 1.02 -11.63 -10.35
CA SER A 511 1.66 -12.76 -11.02
C SER A 511 2.30 -12.36 -12.36
N LEU A 512 1.60 -11.57 -13.18
CA LEU A 512 2.12 -11.08 -14.46
C LEU A 512 3.36 -10.18 -14.26
N LEU A 513 3.35 -9.31 -13.23
CA LEU A 513 4.54 -8.53 -12.86
C LEU A 513 5.73 -9.46 -12.57
N LYS A 514 5.56 -10.44 -11.67
CA LYS A 514 6.64 -11.38 -11.30
C LYS A 514 7.14 -12.25 -12.45
N GLU A 515 6.28 -12.55 -13.42
CA GLU A 515 6.61 -13.31 -14.63
C GLU A 515 7.40 -12.48 -15.63
N LEU A 516 6.96 -11.25 -15.90
CA LEU A 516 7.60 -10.37 -16.88
C LEU A 516 8.85 -9.69 -16.32
N ALA A 517 8.94 -9.55 -15.00
CA ALA A 517 10.09 -8.95 -14.35
C ALA A 517 11.34 -9.85 -14.47
N TYR A 518 12.48 -9.26 -14.77
CA TYR A 518 13.75 -9.96 -14.98
C TYR A 518 14.92 -9.28 -14.29
N VAL A 519 15.98 -10.04 -14.01
CA VAL A 519 17.17 -9.49 -13.35
C VAL A 519 18.00 -8.70 -14.37
N LYS A 520 18.09 -7.38 -14.22
CA LYS A 520 18.97 -6.54 -15.07
C LYS A 520 20.43 -6.59 -14.64
N MET A 521 20.68 -6.65 -13.33
CA MET A 521 22.02 -6.81 -12.73
C MET A 521 21.96 -7.83 -11.59
N PRO A 522 22.73 -8.94 -11.64
CA PRO A 522 22.75 -9.90 -10.56
C PRO A 522 23.39 -9.30 -9.30
N ALA A 523 22.88 -9.67 -8.13
CA ALA A 523 23.34 -9.18 -6.85
C ALA A 523 24.74 -9.78 -6.53
N SER A 524 25.63 -9.00 -5.92
CA SER A 524 26.90 -9.51 -5.39
C SER A 524 26.73 -9.94 -3.92
N LYS A 525 27.51 -10.95 -3.50
CA LYS A 525 27.36 -11.74 -2.26
C LYS A 525 27.42 -10.98 -0.93
N SER A 526 27.71 -9.68 -0.91
CA SER A 526 27.68 -8.89 0.32
C SER A 526 26.69 -7.73 0.30
N ASP A 527 26.16 -7.35 -0.86
CA ASP A 527 25.51 -6.03 -1.03
C ASP A 527 24.21 -6.11 -1.86
N GLY A 528 23.80 -7.28 -2.34
CA GLY A 528 22.75 -7.32 -3.34
C GLY A 528 23.14 -6.58 -4.65
N GLY A 529 24.44 -6.32 -4.89
CA GLY A 529 24.94 -5.73 -6.14
C GLY A 529 25.95 -4.59 -6.00
N TYR A 530 27.23 -4.90 -5.80
CA TYR A 530 28.38 -4.09 -6.27
C TYR A 530 29.60 -4.97 -6.63
N PRO A 531 30.39 -4.64 -7.66
CA PRO A 531 31.72 -5.17 -7.83
C PRO A 531 32.70 -4.30 -7.04
N SER A 532 33.38 -4.86 -6.05
CA SER A 532 34.69 -4.34 -5.68
C SER A 532 35.66 -5.50 -5.64
N ASN A 533 36.78 -5.31 -6.33
CA ASN A 533 37.87 -6.27 -6.45
C ASN A 533 38.19 -6.90 -5.09
N PHE A 534 37.70 -8.10 -4.76
CA PHE A 534 38.33 -9.18 -3.99
C PHE A 534 37.26 -10.23 -3.63
N TYR A 535 37.66 -11.49 -3.77
CA TYR A 535 36.84 -12.70 -3.93
C TYR A 535 36.50 -13.36 -2.56
N ASN A 536 35.27 -13.88 -2.36
CA ASN A 536 34.99 -14.96 -1.37
C ASN A 536 33.63 -15.69 -1.66
N PRO A 537 33.48 -17.02 -1.45
CA PRO A 537 32.40 -17.82 -2.02
C PRO A 537 31.34 -18.32 -1.00
N ALA A 538 30.08 -17.86 -1.10
CA ALA A 538 28.85 -18.62 -0.82
C ALA A 538 27.62 -17.93 -1.48
N GLY A 539 26.84 -18.62 -2.33
CA GLY A 539 25.66 -18.09 -3.08
C GLY A 539 24.56 -17.56 -2.16
N HIS A 540 23.52 -16.83 -2.57
CA HIS A 540 22.91 -16.41 -3.84
C HIS A 540 22.24 -15.04 -3.58
N ASP A 541 21.91 -14.24 -4.61
CA ASP A 541 20.69 -13.39 -4.70
C ASP A 541 20.71 -12.59 -6.01
N SER A 542 19.55 -12.30 -6.59
CA SER A 542 19.40 -11.51 -7.82
C SER A 542 17.97 -10.96 -7.90
N TYR A 543 17.80 -9.64 -7.72
CA TYR A 543 16.50 -8.97 -7.74
C TYR A 543 15.92 -8.86 -9.16
N ARG A 544 14.62 -9.06 -9.30
CA ARG A 544 13.88 -8.94 -10.57
C ARG A 544 13.33 -7.51 -10.74
N ILE A 545 13.38 -7.01 -11.97
CA ILE A 545 13.02 -5.66 -12.42
C ILE A 545 11.82 -5.71 -13.32
#